data_AF-A0A6A4PC33-F1
#
_entry.id   AF-A0A6A4PC33-F1
#
_cell.length_a   1.000
_cell.length_b   1.000
_cell.length_c   1.000
_cell.angle_alpha   90.00
_cell.angle_beta   90.00
_cell.angle_gamma   90.00
#
_symmetry.space_group_name_H-M   'P 1'
#
loop_
_entity.id
_entity.type
_entity.pdbx_description
1 polymer ?
#
loop_
_entity_poly.entity_id
_entity_poly.type
_entity_poly.pdbx_seq_one_letter_code
_entity_poly.pdbx_strand_id
1 'polypeptide(L)'
;MCLESNLDSVTMFDEGHNAHHNGSFIFGPQFMASNLYQLSPLEDLTLALSLVRPTRIYGDEELLREETRVTRDKYGTVTKVYVVCEQDKVLKPNFQVSMIERNPTNDVKVIPDADHMPMFSKPHELFSHLQEIANTYY
;
A
#
# COMPACT_ATOMS: atom_id res chain seq x y z
N MET A 1 -0.21 16.00 5.34
CA MET A 1 -0.75 14.89 4.53
C MET A 1 -1.81 15.49 3.62
N CYS A 2 -1.63 15.42 2.30
CA CYS A 2 -2.65 15.90 1.37
C CYS A 2 -3.75 14.83 1.35
N LEU A 3 -4.84 15.05 2.09
CA LEU A 3 -6.07 14.28 1.97
C LEU A 3 -6.72 14.71 0.65
N GLU A 4 -6.28 14.14 -0.48
CA GLU A 4 -7.09 14.21 -1.70
C GLU A 4 -8.41 13.47 -1.45
N SER A 5 -9.48 14.03 -1.98
CA SER A 5 -10.87 13.64 -1.74
C SER A 5 -11.04 12.12 -1.71
N ASN A 6 -11.70 11.59 -0.67
CA ASN A 6 -12.04 10.17 -0.55
C ASN A 6 -12.98 9.65 -1.67
N LEU A 7 -13.23 10.40 -2.75
CA LEU A 7 -14.18 10.12 -3.84
C LEU A 7 -15.46 9.49 -3.26
N ASP A 8 -15.69 8.22 -3.56
CA ASP A 8 -16.82 7.41 -3.12
C ASP A 8 -16.44 6.32 -2.10
N SER A 9 -15.24 6.39 -1.52
CA SER A 9 -14.80 5.50 -0.44
C SER A 9 -15.52 5.83 0.86
N VAL A 10 -15.86 4.79 1.62
CA VAL A 10 -16.71 4.90 2.81
C VAL A 10 -15.96 4.46 4.04
N THR A 11 -15.99 5.30 5.08
CA THR A 11 -15.57 4.95 6.43
C THR A 11 -16.79 4.76 7.31
N MET A 12 -16.88 3.63 8.00
CA MET A 12 -17.93 3.31 8.96
C MET A 12 -17.30 3.14 10.33
N PHE A 13 -17.68 3.96 11.31
CA PHE A 13 -17.18 3.82 12.68
C PHE A 13 -18.08 2.89 13.49
N ASP A 14 -17.48 2.14 14.41
CA ASP A 14 -18.23 1.27 15.31
C ASP A 14 -19.04 2.11 16.31
N GLU A 15 -20.23 1.65 16.66
CA GLU A 15 -21.02 2.27 17.72
C GLU A 15 -20.42 1.91 19.10
N GLY A 16 -19.87 2.91 19.79
CA GLY A 16 -19.34 2.75 21.15
C GLY A 16 -18.74 4.03 21.73
N HIS A 17 -18.82 4.19 23.06
CA HIS A 17 -18.30 5.37 23.79
C HIS A 17 -16.79 5.27 24.12
N ASN A 18 -16.01 4.60 23.28
CA ASN A 18 -14.56 4.57 23.47
C ASN A 18 -13.93 5.86 22.93
N ALA A 19 -12.93 6.38 23.63
CA ALA A 19 -12.15 7.54 23.16
C ALA A 19 -11.44 7.26 21.81
N HIS A 20 -11.28 5.99 21.45
CA HIS A 20 -10.66 5.50 20.24
C HIS A 20 -11.73 5.01 19.24
N HIS A 21 -11.91 5.75 18.15
CA HIS A 21 -12.91 5.43 17.12
C HIS A 21 -12.39 4.33 16.20
N ASN A 22 -12.68 3.08 16.57
CA ASN A 22 -12.51 1.97 15.65
C ASN A 22 -13.55 2.04 14.52
N GLY A 23 -13.27 1.40 13.40
CA GLY A 23 -14.20 1.37 12.27
C GLY A 23 -13.76 0.45 11.16
N SER A 24 -14.36 0.61 10.00
CA SER A 24 -13.94 -0.04 8.77
C SER A 24 -13.92 0.96 7.63
N PHE A 25 -13.10 0.68 6.63
CA PHE A 25 -12.96 1.49 5.44
C PHE A 25 -13.07 0.59 4.22
N ILE A 26 -13.85 1.00 3.24
CA ILE A 26 -13.93 0.33 1.95
C ILE A 26 -13.63 1.33 0.84
N PHE A 27 -12.76 0.92 -0.09
CA PHE A 27 -12.49 1.71 -1.28
C PHE A 27 -13.72 1.78 -2.18
N GLY A 28 -14.07 2.98 -2.61
CA GLY A 28 -15.17 3.21 -3.54
C GLY A 28 -14.76 2.91 -4.98
N PRO A 29 -15.71 2.51 -5.85
CA PRO A 29 -15.43 2.20 -7.25
C PRO A 29 -14.68 3.29 -8.03
N GLN A 30 -15.08 4.56 -7.89
CA GLN A 30 -14.42 5.69 -8.57
C GLN A 30 -13.01 5.92 -8.04
N PHE A 31 -12.83 5.75 -6.73
CA PHE A 31 -11.51 5.80 -6.12
C PHE A 31 -10.58 4.73 -6.67
N MET A 32 -11.04 3.47 -6.71
CA MET A 32 -10.26 2.35 -7.23
C MET A 32 -9.88 2.57 -8.71
N ALA A 33 -10.83 2.98 -9.54
CA ALA A 33 -10.59 3.23 -10.96
C ALA A 33 -9.58 4.37 -11.20
N SER A 34 -9.65 5.45 -10.41
CA SER A 34 -8.87 6.66 -10.66
C SER A 34 -7.47 6.65 -10.06
N ASN A 35 -7.28 5.89 -8.96
CA ASN A 35 -6.08 5.95 -8.11
C ASN A 35 -5.36 4.63 -7.88
N LEU A 36 -6.06 3.49 -8.02
CA LEU A 36 -5.45 2.17 -7.79
C LEU A 36 -5.17 1.41 -9.09
N TYR A 37 -6.14 1.41 -10.02
CA TYR A 37 -6.14 0.61 -11.26
C TYR A 37 -6.04 1.46 -12.53
N GLN A 38 -5.61 2.72 -12.44
CA GLN A 38 -5.68 3.66 -13.55
C GLN A 38 -4.77 3.30 -14.74
N LEU A 39 -3.80 2.40 -14.56
CA LEU A 39 -2.95 1.86 -15.62
C LEU A 39 -3.09 0.33 -15.77
N SER A 40 -3.99 -0.28 -15.00
CA SER A 40 -4.27 -1.71 -15.05
C SER A 40 -5.32 -2.04 -16.13
N PRO A 41 -5.38 -3.28 -16.64
CA PRO A 41 -6.46 -3.74 -17.49
C PRO A 41 -7.84 -3.54 -16.84
N LEU A 42 -8.86 -3.26 -17.67
CA LEU A 42 -10.22 -3.01 -17.19
C LEU A 42 -10.85 -4.25 -16.53
N GLU A 43 -10.47 -5.43 -17.01
CA GLU A 43 -10.88 -6.72 -16.48
C GLU A 43 -10.43 -6.88 -15.02
N ASP A 44 -9.22 -6.43 -14.68
CA ASP A 44 -8.68 -6.49 -13.33
C ASP A 44 -9.39 -5.51 -12.39
N LEU A 45 -9.72 -4.31 -12.87
CA LEU A 45 -10.59 -3.39 -12.12
C LEU A 45 -11.96 -4.02 -11.86
N THR A 46 -12.56 -4.63 -12.88
CA THR A 46 -13.88 -5.28 -12.76
C THR A 46 -13.84 -6.41 -11.73
N LEU A 47 -12.80 -7.24 -11.77
CA LEU A 47 -12.56 -8.29 -10.79
C LEU A 47 -12.40 -7.70 -9.39
N ALA A 48 -11.59 -6.66 -9.24
CA ALA A 48 -11.35 -6.01 -7.95
C ALA A 48 -12.63 -5.43 -7.33
N LEU A 49 -13.50 -4.79 -8.14
CA LEU A 49 -14.79 -4.28 -7.68
C LEU A 49 -15.73 -5.37 -7.17
N SER A 50 -15.63 -6.59 -7.72
CA SER A 50 -16.42 -7.74 -7.27
C SER A 50 -15.89 -8.39 -5.98
N LEU A 51 -14.62 -8.11 -5.62
CA LEU A 51 -13.91 -8.77 -4.53
C LEU A 51 -13.55 -7.85 -3.35
N VAL A 52 -13.57 -6.53 -3.55
CA VAL A 52 -13.19 -5.57 -2.52
C VAL A 52 -14.09 -5.69 -1.29
N ARG A 53 -13.48 -5.60 -0.10
CA ARG A 53 -14.16 -5.75 1.19
C ARG A 53 -13.72 -4.64 2.14
N PRO A 54 -14.54 -4.28 3.15
CA PRO A 54 -14.12 -3.35 4.18
C PRO A 54 -12.88 -3.87 4.92
N THR A 55 -11.86 -3.03 5.06
CA THR A 55 -10.70 -3.25 5.92
C THR A 55 -10.90 -2.60 7.28
N ARG A 56 -10.26 -3.12 8.33
CA ARG A 56 -10.40 -2.62 9.69
C ARG A 56 -9.59 -1.34 9.89
N ILE A 57 -10.19 -0.36 10.55
CA ILE A 57 -9.50 0.79 11.14
C ILE A 57 -9.45 0.57 12.65
N TYR A 58 -8.25 0.64 13.20
CA TYR A 58 -8.02 0.61 14.65
C TYR A 58 -7.73 2.05 15.10
N GLY A 59 -8.58 2.57 15.98
CA GLY A 59 -8.49 3.95 16.47
C GLY A 59 -7.54 4.13 17.66
N ASP A 60 -7.04 3.03 18.23
CA ASP A 60 -6.04 3.07 19.30
C ASP A 60 -4.63 3.09 18.67
N GLU A 61 -4.18 4.30 18.34
CA GLU A 61 -2.87 4.52 17.69
C GLU A 61 -1.70 4.11 18.57
N GLU A 62 -1.79 4.26 19.90
CA GLU A 62 -0.71 3.88 20.80
C GLU A 62 -0.60 2.36 20.89
N LEU A 63 -1.72 1.65 21.06
CA LEU A 63 -1.72 0.19 21.03
C LEU A 63 -1.21 -0.34 19.68
N LEU A 64 -1.67 0.24 18.57
CA LEU A 64 -1.13 -0.11 17.24
C LEU A 64 0.38 0.08 17.17
N ARG A 65 0.89 1.20 17.68
CA ARG A 65 2.32 1.50 17.68
C ARG A 65 3.11 0.54 18.57
N GLU A 66 2.55 0.15 19.72
CA GLU A 66 3.16 -0.82 20.62
C GLU A 66 3.21 -2.23 20.00
N GLU A 67 2.10 -2.71 19.44
CA GLU A 67 1.95 -4.04 18.83
C GLU A 67 2.76 -4.18 17.53
N THR A 68 2.91 -3.10 16.77
CA THR A 68 3.70 -3.09 15.52
C THR A 68 5.15 -2.66 15.71
N ARG A 69 5.60 -2.45 16.96
CA ARG A 69 6.93 -1.94 17.24
C ARG A 69 8.02 -2.91 16.80
N VAL A 70 8.89 -2.43 15.91
CA VAL A 70 10.04 -3.18 15.41
C VAL A 70 11.35 -2.80 16.12
N THR A 71 12.33 -3.70 16.13
CA THR A 71 13.66 -3.48 16.73
C THR A 71 14.79 -3.75 15.75
N ARG A 72 15.94 -3.10 15.95
CA ARG A 72 17.13 -3.32 15.10
C ARG A 72 17.64 -4.77 15.18
N ASP A 73 17.65 -5.36 16.38
CA ASP A 73 18.18 -6.71 16.60
C ASP A 73 17.31 -7.84 16.02
N LYS A 74 16.11 -7.53 15.53
CA LYS A 74 15.22 -8.50 14.86
C LYS A 74 14.82 -8.01 13.48
N TYR A 75 13.97 -6.99 13.40
CA TYR A 75 13.53 -6.44 12.12
C TYR A 75 14.69 -5.86 11.30
N GLY A 76 15.66 -5.23 11.96
CA GLY A 76 16.83 -4.65 11.28
C GLY A 76 17.81 -5.69 10.72
N THR A 77 17.72 -6.96 11.11
CA THR A 77 18.59 -8.03 10.58
C THR A 77 18.04 -8.65 9.29
N VAL A 78 16.78 -8.38 8.95
CA VAL A 78 16.15 -8.91 7.73
C VAL A 78 16.51 -8.02 6.55
N THR A 79 16.96 -8.62 5.45
CA THR A 79 17.15 -7.92 4.18
C THR A 79 15.83 -7.36 3.69
N LYS A 80 15.82 -6.06 3.34
CA LYS A 80 14.63 -5.35 2.84
C LYS A 80 14.92 -4.77 1.48
N VAL A 81 13.98 -4.95 0.55
CA VAL A 81 13.99 -4.29 -0.76
C VAL A 81 12.67 -3.55 -0.91
N TYR A 82 12.72 -2.29 -1.35
CA TYR A 82 11.51 -1.52 -1.67
C TYR A 82 11.31 -1.51 -3.19
N VAL A 83 10.10 -1.79 -3.66
CA VAL A 83 9.74 -1.71 -5.09
C VAL A 83 8.86 -0.49 -5.28
N VAL A 84 9.42 0.54 -5.92
CA VAL A 84 8.74 1.81 -6.20
C VAL A 84 7.84 1.67 -7.43
N CYS A 85 6.59 2.11 -7.30
CA CYS A 85 5.65 2.24 -8.42
C CYS A 85 5.55 3.72 -8.83
N GLU A 86 6.06 4.05 -10.01
CA GLU A 86 6.29 5.45 -10.40
C GLU A 86 4.99 6.27 -10.60
N GLN A 87 3.91 5.61 -11.04
CA GLN A 87 2.62 6.26 -11.30
C GLN A 87 1.59 5.98 -10.20
N ASP A 88 2.04 5.54 -9.01
CA ASP A 88 1.17 5.38 -7.86
C ASP A 88 0.59 6.73 -7.41
N LYS A 89 -0.74 6.83 -7.39
CA LYS A 89 -1.47 8.03 -7.00
C LYS A 89 -1.84 8.07 -5.52
N VAL A 90 -1.78 6.93 -4.83
CA VAL A 90 -2.04 6.81 -3.39
C VAL A 90 -0.76 7.03 -2.61
N LEU A 91 0.27 6.23 -2.89
CA LEU A 91 1.60 6.42 -2.35
C LEU A 91 2.44 7.17 -3.38
N LYS A 92 2.23 8.48 -3.50
CA LYS A 92 2.93 9.31 -4.49
C LYS A 92 4.46 9.13 -4.40
N PRO A 93 5.23 9.23 -5.50
CA PRO A 93 6.67 8.95 -5.51
C PRO A 93 7.47 9.64 -4.39
N ASN A 94 7.19 10.92 -4.12
CA ASN A 94 7.86 11.66 -3.04
C ASN A 94 7.59 11.05 -1.65
N PHE A 95 6.42 10.46 -1.44
CA PHE A 95 6.09 9.77 -0.20
C PHE A 95 6.83 8.44 -0.09
N GLN A 96 6.90 7.67 -1.19
CA GLN A 96 7.71 6.43 -1.23
C GLN A 96 9.19 6.73 -0.94
N VAL A 97 9.76 7.80 -1.53
CA VAL A 97 11.12 8.26 -1.23
C VAL A 97 11.28 8.59 0.26
N SER A 98 10.34 9.34 0.85
CA SER A 98 10.41 9.66 2.28
C SER A 98 10.32 8.41 3.17
N MET A 99 9.56 7.38 2.78
CA MET A 99 9.53 6.10 3.49
C MET A 99 10.90 5.41 3.46
N ILE A 100 11.56 5.39 2.30
CA ILE A 100 12.89 4.81 2.14
C ILE A 100 13.93 5.56 2.96
N GLU A 101 13.91 6.90 2.96
CA GLU A 101 14.81 7.73 3.78
C GLU A 101 14.65 7.48 5.28
N ARG A 102 13.41 7.31 5.74
CA ARG A 102 13.09 7.10 7.17
C ARG A 102 13.39 5.67 7.63
N ASN A 103 13.34 4.69 6.73
CA ASN A 103 13.62 3.28 7.02
C ASN A 103 14.45 2.69 5.87
N PRO A 104 15.77 2.93 5.85
CA PRO A 104 16.64 2.51 4.76
C PRO A 104 16.52 1.01 4.45
N THR A 105 16.44 0.71 3.16
CA THR A 105 16.41 -0.65 2.61
C THR A 105 17.78 -1.03 2.04
N ASN A 106 17.99 -2.33 1.83
CA ASN A 106 19.22 -2.85 1.24
C ASN A 106 19.31 -2.58 -0.26
N ASP A 107 18.16 -2.52 -0.93
CA ASP A 107 18.03 -2.16 -2.34
C ASP A 107 16.68 -1.47 -2.59
N VAL A 108 16.59 -0.79 -3.73
CA VAL A 108 15.37 -0.16 -4.24
C VAL A 108 15.25 -0.49 -5.72
N LYS A 109 14.14 -1.13 -6.09
CA LYS A 109 13.75 -1.34 -7.48
C LYS A 109 12.70 -0.30 -7.87
N VAL A 110 12.65 0.06 -9.14
CA VAL A 110 11.63 0.98 -9.67
C VAL A 110 10.93 0.30 -10.83
N ILE A 111 9.60 0.40 -10.86
CA ILE A 111 8.77 -0.02 -11.98
C ILE A 111 8.16 1.23 -12.61
N PRO A 112 8.71 1.69 -13.75
CA PRO A 112 8.12 2.78 -14.51
C PRO A 112 6.70 2.43 -14.97
N ASP A 113 5.84 3.43 -15.04
CA ASP A 113 4.45 3.28 -15.48
C ASP A 113 3.60 2.26 -14.71
N ALA A 114 4.01 1.84 -13.51
CA ALA A 114 3.17 1.05 -12.61
C ALA A 114 2.24 1.96 -11.80
N ASP A 115 0.96 1.62 -11.76
CA ASP A 115 0.00 2.17 -10.80
C ASP A 115 0.19 1.55 -9.40
N HIS A 116 -0.78 1.73 -8.50
CA HIS A 116 -0.72 1.14 -7.16
C HIS A 116 -0.75 -0.40 -7.18
N MET A 117 -1.13 -1.00 -8.31
CA MET A 117 -1.30 -2.43 -8.49
C MET A 117 -0.30 -2.98 -9.52
N PRO A 118 1.01 -2.99 -9.22
CA PRO A 118 2.05 -3.42 -10.16
C PRO A 118 1.88 -4.89 -10.60
N MET A 119 1.19 -5.71 -9.81
CA MET A 119 0.86 -7.10 -10.18
C MET A 119 -0.17 -7.19 -11.31
N PHE A 120 -0.90 -6.12 -11.62
CA PHE A 120 -1.86 -6.04 -12.72
C PHE A 120 -1.36 -5.12 -13.84
N SER A 121 -0.85 -3.93 -13.51
CA SER A 121 -0.36 -2.98 -14.51
C SER A 121 0.99 -3.36 -15.13
N LYS A 122 1.90 -3.98 -14.36
CA LYS A 122 3.27 -4.33 -14.76
C LYS A 122 3.73 -5.70 -14.23
N PRO A 123 2.97 -6.78 -14.49
CA PRO A 123 3.21 -8.09 -13.89
C PRO A 123 4.58 -8.69 -14.25
N HIS A 124 5.07 -8.48 -15.48
CA HIS A 124 6.33 -9.05 -15.95
C HIS A 124 7.54 -8.35 -15.33
N GLU A 125 7.50 -7.02 -15.22
CA GLU A 125 8.54 -6.23 -14.57
C GLU A 125 8.60 -6.54 -13.07
N LEU A 126 7.44 -6.62 -12.41
CA LEU A 126 7.38 -7.04 -11.01
C LEU A 126 7.96 -8.46 -10.84
N PHE A 127 7.57 -9.41 -11.69
CA PHE A 127 8.10 -10.77 -11.67
C PHE A 127 9.62 -10.82 -11.88
N SER A 128 10.15 -10.03 -12.82
CA SER A 128 11.59 -9.93 -13.06
C SER A 128 12.33 -9.42 -11.82
N HIS A 129 11.85 -8.34 -11.21
CA HIS A 129 12.44 -7.80 -9.98
C HIS A 129 12.39 -8.79 -8.82
N LEU A 130 11.26 -9.49 -8.64
CA LEU A 130 11.14 -10.50 -7.59
C LEU A 130 12.12 -11.67 -7.78
N GLN A 131 12.34 -12.12 -9.02
CA GLN A 131 13.35 -13.14 -9.32
C GLN A 131 14.77 -12.63 -9.03
N GLU A 132 15.08 -11.40 -9.42
CA GLU A 132 16.38 -10.79 -9.15
C GLU A 132 16.64 -10.69 -7.64
N ILE A 133 15.64 -10.23 -6.87
CA ILE A 133 15.70 -10.14 -5.40
C ILE A 133 15.93 -11.53 -4.81
N ALA A 134 15.17 -12.53 -5.27
CA ALA A 134 15.33 -13.91 -4.82
C ALA A 134 16.76 -14.40 -5.05
N ASN A 135 17.28 -14.29 -6.27
CA ASN A 135 18.63 -14.76 -6.62
C ASN A 135 19.76 -13.97 -5.94
N THR A 136 19.51 -12.73 -5.52
CA THR A 136 20.52 -11.87 -4.89
C THR A 136 20.61 -12.09 -3.39
N TYR A 137 19.49 -12.38 -2.73
CA TYR A 137 19.39 -12.38 -1.28
C TYR A 137 19.01 -13.73 -0.64
N TYR A 138 18.64 -14.73 -1.44
CA TYR A 138 18.20 -16.06 -1.00
C TYR A 138 18.82 -17.17 -1.86
#